data_AF-A0AAJ5W0L1-F1
#
_entry.id   AF-A0AAJ5W0L1-F1
#
_cell.length_a   1.000
_cell.length_b   1.000
_cell.length_c   1.000
_cell.angle_alpha   90.00
_cell.angle_beta   90.00
_cell.angle_gamma   90.00
#
_symmetry.space_group_name_H-M   'P 1'
#
loop_
_entity.id
_entity.type
_entity.pdbx_description
1 polymer ?
#
loop_
_entity_poly.entity_id
_entity_poly.type
_entity_poly.pdbx_seq_one_letter_code
_entity_poly.pdbx_strand_id
1 'polypeptide(L)'
;MRGGLERWKRGVESRGVRHAIAYALEGSCDAHRQRSPAVDALEAYSAASASTVDRFIVASGRIGRDELSAGGLRVSLTGHDPITGKERSHQRLSPDADLLLDGTLNHPKSYSIAAVLHPALATEFEALQDRLRDLILLTWQIELNARRGHGGLIREEITRVEVVELQHRRSRALDPHIHRNLGLNIKVPVVAGASGWRRRSRRDRLESVASWVALLSSRSVS
;
A
#
# COMPACT_ATOMS: atom_id res chain seq x y z
N MET A 1 10.88 15.12 -4.03
CA MET A 1 9.97 14.02 -3.68
C MET A 1 9.78 14.00 -2.17
N ARG A 2 8.54 14.04 -1.66
CA ARG A 2 8.28 13.74 -0.24
C ARG A 2 8.28 12.22 -0.11
N GLY A 3 9.45 11.64 0.14
CA GLY A 3 9.58 10.20 0.35
C GLY A 3 9.24 9.86 1.79
N GLY A 4 8.26 8.99 2.01
CA GLY A 4 7.87 8.50 3.32
C GLY A 4 6.65 7.58 3.20
N LEU A 5 6.49 6.65 4.14
CA LEU A 5 5.25 5.89 4.25
C LEU A 5 4.24 6.67 5.08
N GLU A 6 3.10 7.02 4.50
CA GLU A 6 2.00 7.66 5.21
C GLU A 6 1.17 6.62 5.97
N ARG A 7 0.67 6.98 7.15
CA ARG A 7 -0.09 6.06 8.00
C ARG A 7 -1.58 6.28 7.82
N TRP A 8 -2.28 5.27 7.38
CA TRP A 8 -3.73 5.28 7.34
C TRP A 8 -4.28 4.76 8.65
N LYS A 9 -5.27 5.46 9.21
CA LYS A 9 -5.88 5.13 10.51
C LYS A 9 -7.19 4.39 10.31
N ARG A 10 -7.55 3.51 11.26
CA ARG A 10 -8.85 2.82 11.29
C ARG A 10 -10.01 3.81 11.28
N GLY A 11 -9.88 4.90 12.04
CA GLY A 11 -10.90 5.94 12.16
C GLY A 11 -12.11 5.52 13.01
N VAL A 12 -12.91 6.51 13.42
CA VAL A 12 -14.18 6.30 14.13
C VAL A 12 -15.10 5.46 13.25
N GLU A 13 -15.77 4.46 13.84
CA GLU A 13 -16.68 3.53 13.14
C GLU A 13 -16.04 2.82 11.94
N SER A 14 -14.72 2.63 11.94
CA SER A 14 -14.00 1.99 10.83
C SER A 14 -14.07 2.76 9.50
N ARG A 15 -14.32 4.08 9.54
CA ARG A 15 -14.36 4.92 8.33
C ARG A 15 -13.10 4.81 7.47
N GLY A 16 -11.92 4.64 8.09
CA GLY A 16 -10.68 4.46 7.35
C GLY A 16 -10.63 3.16 6.55
N VAL A 17 -11.26 2.08 7.04
CA VAL A 17 -11.38 0.82 6.29
C VAL A 17 -12.22 1.02 5.03
N ARG A 18 -13.38 1.70 5.16
CA ARG A 18 -14.25 1.99 4.01
C ARG A 18 -13.54 2.87 2.99
N HIS A 19 -12.82 3.91 3.46
CA HIS A 19 -12.06 4.80 2.58
C HIS A 19 -10.94 4.06 1.84
N ALA A 20 -10.17 3.19 2.53
CA ALA A 20 -9.12 2.40 1.90
C ALA A 20 -9.66 1.48 0.80
N ILE A 21 -10.82 0.85 1.03
CA ILE A 21 -11.47 -0.02 0.03
C ILE A 21 -11.95 0.80 -1.17
N ALA A 22 -12.66 1.90 -0.93
CA ALA A 22 -13.14 2.78 -2.01
C ALA A 22 -11.97 3.33 -2.82
N TYR A 23 -10.90 3.79 -2.15
CA TYR A 23 -9.70 4.28 -2.81
C TYR A 23 -9.04 3.21 -3.68
N ALA A 24 -8.91 1.98 -3.14
CA ALA A 24 -8.29 0.85 -3.81
C ALA A 24 -9.05 0.38 -5.05
N LEU A 25 -10.38 0.34 -4.98
CA LEU A 25 -11.21 -0.29 -6.01
C LEU A 25 -11.86 0.67 -6.98
N GLU A 26 -12.06 1.92 -6.59
CA GLU A 26 -12.56 2.97 -7.48
C GLU A 26 -11.42 3.72 -8.16
N GLY A 27 -10.17 3.57 -7.69
CA GLY A 27 -8.96 4.07 -8.34
C GLY A 27 -8.90 5.60 -8.51
N SER A 28 -9.77 6.34 -7.81
CA SER A 28 -9.94 7.77 -8.03
C SER A 28 -9.04 8.60 -7.10
N CYS A 29 -8.16 9.39 -7.71
CA CYS A 29 -7.41 10.44 -7.04
C CYS A 29 -8.14 11.80 -7.07
N ASP A 30 -9.42 11.86 -7.44
CA ASP A 30 -10.14 13.13 -7.61
C ASP A 30 -10.41 13.85 -6.27
N ALA A 31 -9.93 15.10 -6.14
CA ALA A 31 -10.14 15.93 -4.96
C ALA A 31 -11.54 16.61 -4.94
N HIS A 32 -12.25 16.63 -6.07
CA HIS A 32 -13.52 17.32 -6.24
C HIS A 32 -14.76 16.45 -6.02
N ARG A 33 -14.62 15.16 -5.67
CA ARG A 33 -15.77 14.34 -5.27
C ARG A 33 -16.31 14.83 -3.93
N GLN A 34 -17.43 15.54 -3.96
CA GLN A 34 -18.27 15.69 -2.77
C GLN A 34 -18.71 14.30 -2.28
N ARG A 35 -18.85 14.15 -0.96
CA ARG A 35 -19.31 12.91 -0.33
C ARG A 35 -20.64 12.49 -0.96
N SER A 36 -20.66 11.35 -1.62
CA SER A 36 -21.91 10.76 -2.11
C SER A 36 -22.84 10.42 -0.93
N PRO A 37 -24.16 10.66 -1.06
CA PRO A 37 -25.18 10.15 -0.15
C PRO A 37 -25.04 8.64 0.07
N ALA A 38 -25.55 8.13 1.20
CA ALA A 38 -25.37 6.74 1.61
C ALA A 38 -25.90 5.69 0.61
N VAL A 39 -26.85 6.08 -0.26
CA VAL A 39 -27.44 5.22 -1.29
C VAL A 39 -26.52 5.08 -2.50
N ASP A 40 -25.99 6.21 -3.01
CA ASP A 40 -24.98 6.23 -4.07
C ASP A 40 -23.67 5.52 -3.64
N ALA A 41 -23.33 5.61 -2.36
CA ALA A 41 -22.20 4.90 -1.79
C ALA A 41 -22.40 3.37 -1.77
N LEU A 42 -23.64 2.89 -1.65
CA LEU A 42 -23.96 1.46 -1.67
C LEU A 42 -23.96 0.91 -3.10
N GLU A 43 -24.44 1.67 -4.07
CA GLU A 43 -24.42 1.30 -5.50
C GLU A 43 -22.99 1.34 -6.06
N ALA A 44 -22.19 2.36 -5.74
CA ALA A 44 -20.77 2.41 -6.05
C ALA A 44 -20.00 1.26 -5.36
N TYR A 45 -20.33 0.94 -4.11
CA TYR A 45 -19.75 -0.21 -3.41
C TYR A 45 -20.16 -1.55 -4.04
N SER A 46 -21.37 -1.65 -4.60
CA SER A 46 -21.86 -2.84 -5.31
C SER A 46 -21.22 -2.98 -6.69
N ALA A 47 -21.00 -1.89 -7.42
CA ALA A 47 -20.24 -1.89 -8.67
C ALA A 47 -18.74 -2.19 -8.46
N ALA A 48 -18.15 -1.63 -7.39
CA ALA A 48 -16.80 -1.96 -6.93
C ALA A 48 -16.68 -3.37 -6.31
N SER A 49 -17.79 -4.10 -6.14
CA SER A 49 -17.75 -5.46 -5.60
C SER A 49 -17.19 -6.48 -6.60
N ALA A 50 -17.25 -6.18 -7.90
CA ALA A 50 -16.67 -7.00 -8.97
C ALA A 50 -15.23 -6.61 -9.32
N SER A 51 -14.75 -5.42 -8.91
CA SER A 51 -13.36 -5.04 -9.13
C SER A 51 -12.43 -5.72 -8.12
N THR A 52 -11.21 -5.96 -8.58
CA THR A 52 -10.13 -6.53 -7.78
C THR A 52 -8.96 -5.56 -7.73
N VAL A 53 -8.10 -5.75 -6.73
CA VAL A 53 -6.79 -5.09 -6.64
C VAL A 53 -5.69 -6.13 -6.59
N ASP A 54 -4.56 -5.80 -7.19
CA ASP A 54 -3.36 -6.61 -7.08
C ASP A 54 -2.82 -6.56 -5.66
N ARG A 55 -2.59 -7.74 -5.09
CA ARG A 55 -1.81 -7.90 -3.88
C ARG A 55 -0.51 -8.65 -4.20
N PHE A 56 0.58 -8.03 -3.79
CA PHE A 56 1.91 -8.62 -3.79
C PHE A 56 2.23 -9.20 -2.42
N ILE A 57 2.79 -10.40 -2.41
CA ILE A 57 3.25 -11.10 -1.23
C ILE A 57 4.74 -11.33 -1.38
N VAL A 58 5.53 -10.70 -0.52
CA VAL A 58 6.99 -10.86 -0.56
C VAL A 58 7.41 -11.71 0.62
N ALA A 59 8.03 -12.86 0.34
CA ALA A 59 8.55 -13.77 1.36
C ALA A 59 9.79 -14.49 0.82
N SER A 60 10.80 -14.69 1.66
CA SER A 60 12.04 -15.38 1.28
C SER A 60 12.69 -14.83 0.00
N GLY A 61 12.71 -13.50 -0.15
CA GLY A 61 13.26 -12.82 -1.33
C GLY A 61 12.48 -13.04 -2.64
N ARG A 62 11.28 -13.61 -2.59
CA ARG A 62 10.43 -13.85 -3.76
C ARG A 62 9.15 -13.04 -3.68
N ILE A 63 8.70 -12.54 -4.83
CA ILE A 63 7.43 -11.82 -4.97
C ILE A 63 6.41 -12.78 -5.59
N GLY A 64 5.32 -13.04 -4.88
CA GLY A 64 4.10 -13.63 -5.41
C GLY A 64 3.03 -12.56 -5.63
N ARG A 65 2.04 -12.85 -6.47
CA ARG A 65 0.91 -11.96 -6.78
C ARG A 65 -0.39 -12.74 -6.75
N ASP A 66 -1.42 -12.15 -6.17
CA ASP A 66 -2.81 -12.55 -6.29
C ASP A 66 -3.71 -11.31 -6.36
N GLU A 67 -5.02 -11.53 -6.44
CA GLU A 67 -6.02 -10.47 -6.50
C GLU A 67 -6.94 -10.52 -5.27
N LEU A 68 -7.36 -9.34 -4.80
CA LEU A 68 -8.32 -9.18 -3.72
C LEU A 68 -9.57 -8.44 -4.20
N SER A 69 -10.74 -9.01 -3.96
CA SER A 69 -12.02 -8.29 -4.05
C SER A 69 -12.18 -7.29 -2.91
N ALA A 70 -13.22 -6.46 -2.97
CA ALA A 70 -13.63 -5.59 -1.85
C ALA A 70 -13.76 -6.33 -0.51
N GLY A 71 -14.35 -7.53 -0.54
CA GLY A 71 -14.47 -8.39 0.63
C GLY A 71 -13.11 -8.85 1.14
N GLY A 72 -12.27 -9.39 0.25
CA GLY A 72 -10.92 -9.86 0.60
C GLY A 72 -10.05 -8.74 1.16
N LEU A 73 -10.08 -7.55 0.54
CA LEU A 73 -9.35 -6.39 1.03
C LEU A 73 -9.84 -5.96 2.43
N ARG A 74 -11.15 -5.95 2.69
CA ARG A 74 -11.68 -5.67 4.02
C ARG A 74 -11.17 -6.66 5.06
N VAL A 75 -11.22 -7.96 4.76
CA VAL A 75 -10.75 -9.02 5.67
C VAL A 75 -9.27 -8.82 5.98
N SER A 76 -8.44 -8.57 4.97
CA SER A 76 -7.02 -8.27 5.10
C SER A 76 -6.73 -7.03 5.97
N LEU A 77 -7.41 -5.91 5.69
CA LEU A 77 -7.24 -4.64 6.39
C LEU A 77 -7.71 -4.69 7.85
N THR A 78 -8.70 -5.54 8.15
CA THR A 78 -9.14 -5.76 9.53
C THR A 78 -8.23 -6.73 10.30
N GLY A 79 -7.19 -7.27 9.67
CA GLY A 79 -6.18 -8.09 10.34
C GLY A 79 -6.48 -9.58 10.35
N HIS A 80 -7.29 -10.04 9.41
CA HIS A 80 -7.51 -11.45 9.14
C HIS A 80 -6.82 -11.86 7.84
N ASP A 81 -6.57 -13.15 7.69
CA ASP A 81 -6.12 -13.70 6.43
C ASP A 81 -7.28 -13.72 5.42
N PRO A 82 -7.14 -13.10 4.23
CA PRO A 82 -8.25 -12.97 3.28
C PRO A 82 -8.64 -14.28 2.59
N ILE A 83 -7.82 -15.34 2.69
CA ILE A 83 -8.12 -16.66 2.12
C ILE A 83 -8.78 -17.54 3.18
N THR A 84 -8.17 -17.62 4.36
CA THR A 84 -8.60 -18.56 5.41
C THR A 84 -9.54 -17.95 6.45
N GLY A 85 -9.69 -16.63 6.48
CA GLY A 85 -10.46 -15.90 7.48
C GLY A 85 -9.85 -15.92 8.89
N LYS A 86 -8.69 -16.57 9.09
CA LYS A 86 -8.07 -16.68 10.42
C LYS A 86 -7.52 -15.35 10.89
N GLU A 87 -7.70 -15.05 12.18
CA GLU A 87 -7.13 -13.83 12.78
C GLU A 87 -5.60 -13.91 12.74
N ARG A 88 -4.94 -12.87 12.21
CA ARG A 88 -3.48 -12.82 12.15
C ARG A 88 -2.91 -12.48 13.52
N SER A 89 -3.49 -11.51 14.21
CA SER A 89 -3.14 -11.14 15.60
C SER A 89 -4.16 -10.20 16.20
N HIS A 90 -4.22 -10.16 17.55
CA HIS A 90 -5.14 -9.32 18.32
C HIS A 90 -5.43 -7.96 17.66
N GLN A 91 -6.68 -7.81 17.27
CA GLN A 91 -7.20 -6.57 16.71
C GLN A 91 -7.11 -5.43 17.72
N ARG A 92 -6.72 -4.26 17.23
CA ARG A 92 -6.82 -3.01 17.98
C ARG A 92 -7.91 -2.19 17.34
N LEU A 93 -9.06 -2.12 18.00
CA LEU A 93 -10.28 -1.52 17.45
C LEU A 93 -10.35 0.00 17.65
N SER A 94 -9.36 0.59 18.32
CA SER A 94 -9.32 2.03 18.57
C SER A 94 -9.24 2.82 17.25
N PRO A 95 -9.89 4.00 17.17
CA PRO A 95 -9.84 4.85 15.98
C PRO A 95 -8.42 5.25 15.54
N ASP A 96 -7.48 5.35 16.49
CA ASP A 96 -6.08 5.73 16.28
C ASP A 96 -5.18 4.56 15.81
N ALA A 97 -5.73 3.35 15.71
CA ALA A 97 -4.99 2.18 15.24
C ALA A 97 -4.56 2.36 13.79
N ASP A 98 -3.29 2.07 13.51
CA ASP A 98 -2.78 2.02 12.14
C ASP A 98 -3.44 0.88 11.38
N LEU A 99 -3.86 1.15 10.15
CA LEU A 99 -4.53 0.23 9.24
C LEU A 99 -3.54 -0.32 8.22
N LEU A 100 -2.91 0.58 7.47
CA LEU A 100 -1.89 0.30 6.46
C LEU A 100 -0.87 1.44 6.44
N LEU A 101 0.26 1.16 5.80
CA LEU A 101 1.26 2.15 5.44
C LEU A 101 1.21 2.35 3.93
N ASP A 102 1.12 3.60 3.49
CA ASP A 102 0.97 3.95 2.08
C ASP A 102 2.27 4.55 1.55
N GLY A 103 2.82 3.93 0.51
CA GLY A 103 3.99 4.43 -0.19
C GLY A 103 3.64 4.79 -1.63
N THR A 104 3.88 6.05 -2.02
CA THR A 104 3.64 6.47 -3.40
C THR A 104 4.90 6.35 -4.25
N LEU A 105 4.85 5.53 -5.29
CA LEU A 105 5.82 5.54 -6.39
C LEU A 105 5.42 6.66 -7.35
N ASN A 106 6.12 7.78 -7.24
CA ASN A 106 5.83 9.00 -7.99
C ASN A 106 6.99 9.37 -8.92
N HIS A 107 6.67 9.99 -10.05
CA HIS A 107 7.64 10.39 -11.08
C HIS A 107 7.44 11.86 -11.45
N PRO A 108 8.45 12.52 -12.05
CA PRO A 108 8.24 13.81 -12.68
C PRO A 108 7.08 13.75 -13.68
N LYS A 109 6.22 14.77 -13.63
CA LYS A 109 5.01 14.87 -14.45
C LYS A 109 5.27 14.77 -15.95
N SER A 110 6.44 15.24 -16.40
CA SER A 110 6.91 15.14 -17.77
C SER A 110 6.94 13.70 -18.29
N TYR A 111 7.19 12.71 -17.44
CA TYR A 111 7.20 11.29 -17.85
C TYR A 111 5.79 10.83 -18.21
N SER A 112 4.79 11.27 -17.44
CA SER A 112 3.38 10.96 -17.70
C SER A 112 2.91 11.62 -19.00
N ILE A 113 3.33 12.86 -19.25
CA ILE A 113 3.04 13.56 -20.50
C ILE A 113 3.68 12.82 -21.68
N ALA A 114 4.97 12.47 -21.58
CA ALA A 114 5.67 11.72 -22.62
C ALA A 114 5.00 10.37 -22.91
N ALA A 115 4.56 9.65 -21.88
CA ALA A 115 3.84 8.38 -22.03
C ALA A 115 2.48 8.56 -22.73
N VAL A 116 1.76 9.66 -22.50
CA VAL A 116 0.52 9.95 -23.24
C VAL A 116 0.79 10.27 -24.72
N LEU A 117 1.90 10.96 -25.01
CA LEU A 117 2.23 11.39 -26.37
C LEU A 117 2.90 10.29 -27.21
N HIS A 118 3.60 9.36 -26.58
CA HIS A 118 4.41 8.35 -27.26
C HIS A 118 4.13 6.94 -26.73
N PRO A 119 3.36 6.10 -27.46
CA PRO A 119 2.96 4.77 -27.00
C PRO A 119 4.13 3.86 -26.61
N ALA A 120 5.25 3.91 -27.35
CA ALA A 120 6.44 3.13 -27.01
C ALA A 120 7.04 3.53 -25.64
N LEU A 121 7.04 4.83 -25.32
CA LEU A 121 7.46 5.31 -24.00
C LEU A 121 6.46 4.93 -22.92
N ALA A 122 5.17 4.83 -23.23
CA ALA A 122 4.17 4.36 -22.28
C ALA A 122 4.48 2.94 -21.80
N THR A 123 4.79 2.03 -22.73
CA THR A 123 5.16 0.64 -22.41
C THR A 123 6.43 0.58 -21.57
N GLU A 124 7.49 1.29 -21.97
CA GLU A 124 8.74 1.32 -21.21
C GLU A 124 8.58 1.96 -19.82
N PHE A 125 7.72 2.97 -19.71
CA PHE A 125 7.45 3.62 -18.45
C PHE A 125 6.67 2.71 -17.50
N GLU A 126 5.69 1.93 -17.99
CA GLU A 126 5.05 0.90 -17.16
C GLU A 126 6.03 -0.18 -16.71
N ALA A 127 6.88 -0.67 -17.60
CA ALA A 127 7.91 -1.64 -17.26
C ALA A 127 8.92 -1.10 -16.23
N LEU A 128 9.27 0.19 -16.32
CA LEU A 128 10.09 0.85 -15.30
C LEU A 128 9.38 0.88 -13.95
N GLN A 129 8.11 1.23 -13.91
CA GLN A 129 7.33 1.25 -12.68
C GLN A 129 7.22 -0.14 -12.04
N ASP A 130 7.07 -1.20 -12.84
CA ASP A 130 7.09 -2.59 -12.35
C ASP A 130 8.42 -2.95 -11.70
N ARG A 131 9.54 -2.61 -12.35
CA ARG A 131 10.89 -2.86 -11.79
C ARG A 131 11.12 -2.09 -10.50
N LEU A 132 10.68 -0.83 -10.44
CA LEU A 132 10.80 0.00 -9.23
C LEU A 132 9.92 -0.52 -8.10
N ARG A 133 8.68 -0.94 -8.40
CA ARG A 133 7.81 -1.63 -7.43
C ARG A 133 8.54 -2.83 -6.84
N ASP A 134 9.03 -3.75 -7.67
CA ASP A 134 9.64 -4.99 -7.20
C ASP A 134 10.87 -4.73 -6.30
N LEU A 135 11.70 -3.76 -6.69
CA LEU A 135 12.83 -3.33 -5.87
C LEU A 135 12.40 -2.77 -4.51
N ILE A 136 11.38 -1.91 -4.48
CA ILE A 136 10.84 -1.34 -3.25
C ILE A 136 10.27 -2.44 -2.35
N LEU A 137 9.51 -3.37 -2.93
CA LEU A 137 8.88 -4.48 -2.21
C LEU A 137 9.92 -5.42 -1.57
N LEU A 138 10.97 -5.79 -2.29
CA LEU A 138 12.09 -6.57 -1.76
C LEU A 138 12.85 -5.81 -0.68
N THR A 139 13.14 -4.54 -0.92
CA THR A 139 13.81 -3.67 0.06
C THR A 139 12.99 -3.58 1.35
N TRP A 140 11.67 -3.43 1.25
CA TRP A 140 10.80 -3.43 2.41
C TRP A 140 10.80 -4.75 3.16
N GLN A 141 10.87 -5.89 2.49
CA GLN A 141 10.95 -7.18 3.18
C GLN A 141 12.26 -7.33 3.98
N ILE A 142 13.37 -6.79 3.47
CA ILE A 142 14.70 -6.89 4.09
C ILE A 142 14.88 -5.86 5.22
N GLU A 143 14.51 -4.60 4.98
CA GLU A 143 14.89 -3.47 5.83
C GLU A 143 13.85 -3.17 6.94
N LEU A 144 12.61 -3.62 6.77
CA LEU A 144 11.56 -3.37 7.75
C LEU A 144 11.63 -4.36 8.91
N ASN A 145 11.20 -3.89 10.08
CA ASN A 145 11.19 -4.67 11.31
C ASN A 145 9.87 -4.48 12.06
N ALA A 146 9.41 -5.54 12.72
CA ALA A 146 8.39 -5.45 13.74
C ALA A 146 9.04 -5.13 15.09
N ARG A 147 8.26 -4.66 16.07
CA ARG A 147 8.78 -4.41 17.42
C ARG A 147 7.82 -4.88 18.51
N ARG A 148 8.37 -5.34 19.63
CA ARG A 148 7.63 -5.74 20.84
C ARG A 148 8.28 -5.22 22.12
N GLY A 149 7.62 -5.48 23.25
CA GLY A 149 8.04 -5.02 24.58
C GLY A 149 7.66 -3.57 24.86
N HIS A 150 7.90 -3.12 26.10
CA HIS A 150 7.62 -1.76 26.52
C HIS A 150 8.33 -0.76 25.59
N GLY A 151 7.59 0.22 25.08
CA GLY A 151 8.13 1.20 24.13
C GLY A 151 8.59 0.65 22.77
N GLY A 152 8.40 -0.64 22.48
CA GLY A 152 8.89 -1.29 21.27
C GLY A 152 10.41 -1.48 21.25
N LEU A 153 11.03 -1.74 22.40
CA LEU A 153 12.50 -1.86 22.51
C LEU A 153 13.08 -3.08 21.78
N ILE A 154 12.30 -4.15 21.59
CA ILE A 154 12.77 -5.39 20.99
C ILE A 154 12.38 -5.38 19.51
N ARG A 155 13.38 -5.44 18.63
CA ARG A 155 13.17 -5.57 17.17
C ARG A 155 13.02 -7.04 16.80
N GLU A 156 12.08 -7.33 15.92
CA GLU A 156 11.81 -8.66 15.38
C GLU A 156 11.87 -8.60 13.86
N GLU A 157 12.52 -9.59 13.27
CA GLU A 157 12.64 -9.74 11.82
C GLU A 157 11.28 -10.11 11.21
N ILE A 158 10.97 -9.50 10.06
CA ILE A 158 9.75 -9.75 9.31
C ILE A 158 10.01 -10.84 8.28
N THR A 159 9.20 -11.89 8.29
CA THR A 159 9.35 -13.02 7.35
C THR A 159 8.59 -12.81 6.05
N ARG A 160 7.58 -11.93 6.05
CA ARG A 160 6.74 -11.63 4.88
C ARG A 160 6.13 -10.24 4.96
N VAL A 161 5.98 -9.58 3.81
CA VAL A 161 5.15 -8.38 3.68
C VAL A 161 4.06 -8.59 2.65
N GLU A 162 2.92 -7.93 2.85
CA GLU A 162 1.80 -7.92 1.91
C GLU A 162 1.51 -6.49 1.51
N VAL A 163 1.45 -6.22 0.20
CA VAL A 163 1.25 -4.89 -0.36
C VAL A 163 0.17 -4.93 -1.41
N VAL A 164 -0.80 -4.02 -1.31
CA VAL A 164 -1.81 -3.80 -2.34
C VAL A 164 -1.34 -2.66 -3.25
N GLU A 165 -1.36 -2.86 -4.56
CA GLU A 165 -0.98 -1.84 -5.54
C GLU A 165 -2.23 -1.18 -6.14
N LEU A 166 -2.19 0.14 -6.23
CA LEU A 166 -3.15 0.94 -6.99
C LEU A 166 -2.40 1.67 -8.09
N GLN A 167 -2.91 1.59 -9.31
CA GLN A 167 -2.33 2.28 -10.46
C GLN A 167 -3.22 3.47 -10.84
N HIS A 168 -2.67 4.68 -10.75
CA HIS A 168 -3.36 5.89 -11.14
C HIS A 168 -2.74 6.47 -12.41
N ARG A 169 -3.57 7.08 -13.25
CA ARG A 169 -3.16 7.73 -14.50
C ARG A 169 -3.26 9.25 -14.46
N ARG A 170 -3.92 9.81 -13.45
CA ARG A 170 -4.26 11.23 -13.34
C ARG A 170 -4.00 11.77 -11.94
N SER A 171 -3.73 13.07 -11.87
CA SER A 171 -3.65 13.80 -10.60
C SER A 171 -5.04 14.14 -10.04
N ARG A 172 -5.06 14.77 -8.85
CA ARG A 172 -6.25 15.41 -8.26
C ARG A 172 -6.86 16.50 -9.12
N ALA A 173 -6.03 17.18 -9.91
CA ALA A 173 -6.44 18.21 -10.86
C ALA A 173 -6.73 17.65 -12.26
N LEU A 174 -6.86 16.32 -12.38
CA LEU A 174 -7.22 15.58 -13.61
C LEU A 174 -6.23 15.66 -14.77
N ASP A 175 -5.06 16.26 -14.56
CA ASP A 175 -3.96 16.24 -15.53
C ASP A 175 -3.28 14.86 -15.61
N PRO A 176 -2.55 14.55 -16.71
CA PRO A 176 -1.78 13.32 -16.83
C PRO A 176 -0.72 13.20 -15.74
N HIS A 177 -0.89 12.20 -14.87
CA HIS A 177 0.02 11.93 -13.77
C HIS A 177 -0.05 10.46 -13.39
N ILE A 178 0.77 9.65 -14.06
CA ILE A 178 0.90 8.22 -13.82
C ILE A 178 1.75 8.02 -12.57
N HIS A 179 1.17 7.36 -11.57
CA HIS A 179 1.81 7.04 -10.30
C HIS A 179 1.16 5.80 -9.68
N ARG A 180 1.86 5.16 -8.74
CA ARG A 180 1.34 3.97 -8.05
C ARG A 180 1.34 4.19 -6.55
N ASN A 181 0.29 3.71 -5.88
CA ASN A 181 0.25 3.64 -4.42
C ASN A 181 0.42 2.21 -3.95
N LEU A 182 1.27 2.02 -2.96
CA LEU A 182 1.69 0.73 -2.42
C LEU A 182 1.23 0.66 -0.96
N GLY A 183 0.04 0.10 -0.76
CA GLY A 183 -0.57 -0.09 0.55
C GLY A 183 -0.01 -1.32 1.27
N LEU A 184 1.01 -1.11 2.09
CA LEU A 184 1.63 -2.13 2.94
C LEU A 184 0.77 -2.46 4.17
N ASN A 185 0.43 -3.73 4.33
CA ASN A 185 -0.31 -4.20 5.51
C ASN A 185 0.53 -4.02 6.78
N ILE A 186 -0.08 -3.47 7.84
CA ILE A 186 0.59 -3.25 9.13
C ILE A 186 0.82 -4.54 9.92
N LYS A 187 0.07 -5.60 9.60
CA LYS A 187 0.15 -6.93 10.22
C LYS A 187 1.14 -7.78 9.42
N VAL A 188 2.25 -8.10 10.05
CA VAL A 188 3.38 -8.82 9.44
C VAL A 188 3.76 -10.04 10.28
N PRO A 189 4.09 -11.19 9.68
CA PRO A 189 4.59 -12.33 10.43
C PRO A 189 6.06 -12.16 10.80
N VAL A 190 6.46 -12.76 11.92
CA VAL A 190 7.81 -12.67 12.51
C VAL A 190 8.33 -14.04 12.94
N VAL A 191 9.64 -14.15 13.12
CA VAL A 191 10.34 -15.42 13.36
C VAL A 191 10.06 -16.09 14.74
N ALA A 192 9.50 -15.43 15.76
CA ALA A 192 9.47 -15.99 17.14
C ALA A 192 8.09 -16.17 17.83
N GLY A 193 7.84 -17.43 18.25
CA GLY A 193 7.21 -17.92 19.49
C GLY A 193 5.76 -17.54 19.84
N ALA A 194 4.81 -18.47 19.67
CA ALA A 194 3.44 -18.52 20.21
C ALA A 194 2.34 -17.62 19.58
N SER A 195 2.67 -16.60 18.78
CA SER A 195 1.74 -16.07 17.77
C SER A 195 2.56 -15.37 16.70
N GLY A 196 2.68 -15.99 15.54
CA GLY A 196 3.66 -15.62 14.51
C GLY A 196 3.44 -14.27 13.80
N TRP A 197 2.60 -13.37 14.31
CA TRP A 197 2.25 -12.08 13.69
C TRP A 197 2.38 -10.89 14.66
N ARG A 198 2.78 -9.74 14.11
CA ARG A 198 3.00 -8.48 14.84
C ARG A 198 2.46 -7.28 14.07
N ARG A 199 2.28 -6.18 14.80
CA ARG A 199 2.14 -4.84 14.21
C ARG A 199 3.52 -4.25 13.99
N ARG A 200 3.67 -3.48 12.92
CA ARG A 200 4.84 -2.61 12.74
C ARG A 200 4.83 -1.42 13.74
N SER A 201 6.01 -0.98 14.16
CA SER A 201 6.21 0.05 15.19
C SER A 201 5.75 1.47 14.78
N ARG A 202 5.33 2.27 15.78
CA ARG A 202 5.06 3.72 15.68
C ARG A 202 6.30 4.59 15.46
N ARG A 203 7.50 4.07 15.72
CA ARG A 203 8.74 4.85 15.90
C ARG A 203 9.84 4.50 14.89
N ASP A 204 9.46 4.09 13.69
CA ASP A 204 10.40 4.04 12.57
C ASP A 204 10.47 5.45 11.98
N ARG A 205 11.57 6.15 12.27
CA ARG A 205 11.97 7.28 11.45
C ARG A 205 12.40 6.68 10.11
N LEU A 206 11.46 6.61 9.16
CA LEU A 206 11.65 6.15 7.79
C LEU A 206 12.44 7.18 6.96
N GLU A 207 13.47 7.77 7.54
CA GLU A 207 14.40 8.63 6.82
C GLU A 207 15.28 7.79 5.87
N SER A 208 15.48 6.48 6.14
CA SER A 208 16.37 5.65 5.33
C SER A 208 15.77 5.23 3.98
N VAL A 209 14.59 4.62 3.93
CA VAL A 209 14.06 4.06 2.65
C VAL A 209 13.69 5.17 1.64
N ALA A 210 13.21 6.31 2.13
CA ALA A 210 12.92 7.49 1.32
C ALA A 210 14.19 8.11 0.69
N SER A 211 15.30 8.09 1.44
CA SER A 211 16.61 8.58 0.98
C SER A 211 17.17 7.67 -0.12
N TRP A 212 16.97 6.35 -0.02
CA TRP A 212 17.44 5.38 -1.01
C TRP A 212 16.68 5.42 -2.35
N VAL A 213 15.36 5.57 -2.35
CA VAL A 213 14.58 5.73 -3.60
C VAL A 213 14.95 7.06 -4.28
N ALA A 214 15.19 8.13 -3.52
CA ALA A 214 15.71 9.39 -4.07
C ALA A 214 17.15 9.25 -4.62
N LEU A 215 17.98 8.39 -4.03
CA LEU A 215 19.35 8.11 -4.48
C LEU A 215 19.41 7.25 -5.76
N LEU A 216 18.44 6.35 -5.95
CA LEU A 216 18.34 5.53 -7.15
C LEU A 216 17.82 6.33 -8.34
N SER A 217 16.87 7.25 -8.10
CA SER A 217 16.37 8.18 -9.13
C SER A 217 17.37 9.26 -9.53
N SER A 218 18.46 9.47 -8.78
CA SER A 218 19.52 10.43 -9.12
C SER A 218 20.76 9.82 -9.76
N ARG A 219 20.87 8.48 -9.78
CA ARG A 219 22.01 7.74 -10.36
C ARG A 219 21.76 7.18 -11.76
N SER A 220 20.58 7.42 -12.36
CA SER A 220 20.25 6.99 -13.73
C SER A 220 20.61 8.02 -14.81
N VAL A 221 21.46 9.00 -14.51
CA VAL A 221 22.07 9.89 -15.51
C VAL A 221 23.58 9.88 -15.31
N SER A 222 24.25 8.90 -15.91
CA SER A 222 25.67 8.93 -16.25
C SER A 222 25.93 7.99 -17.41
#